data_AF-A0A3C1IFU7-F1
#
_entry.id   AF-A0A3C1IFU7-F1
#
_cell.length_a   1.000
_cell.length_b   1.000
_cell.length_c   1.000
_cell.angle_alpha   90.00
_cell.angle_beta   90.00
_cell.angle_gamma   90.00
#
_symmetry.space_group_name_H-M   'P 1'
#
loop_
_entity.id
_entity.type
_entity.pdbx_description
1 polymer ?
#
loop_
_entity_poly.entity_id
_entity_poly.type
_entity_poly.pdbx_seq_one_letter_code
_entity_poly.pdbx_strand_id
1 'polypeptide(L)'
;MFSERFSNLPAYAFPRLRALLDGHVPGGEAVQMTIGEPQHPFPEWVQQTLAQHVGEFQKYPPNDGAPELLCAITDWVARRFGVNLDPATQVMALNGTREGLYNAAMAL
;
A
#
# COMPACT_ATOMS: atom_id res chain seq x y z
N MET A 1 17.19 5.15 -25.03
CA MET A 1 15.80 5.09 -25.49
C MET A 1 15.09 4.05 -24.65
N PHE A 2 13.98 4.38 -23.98
CA PHE A 2 13.24 3.42 -23.17
C PHE A 2 12.56 2.37 -24.07
N SER A 3 12.29 1.18 -23.54
CA SER A 3 11.52 0.18 -24.29
C SER A 3 10.09 0.68 -24.52
N GLU A 4 9.44 0.19 -25.59
CA GLU A 4 8.08 0.59 -25.98
C GLU A 4 7.07 0.47 -24.83
N ARG A 5 7.22 -0.58 -23.99
CA ARG A 5 6.41 -0.80 -22.78
C ARG A 5 6.41 0.41 -21.83
N PHE A 6 7.55 1.09 -21.69
CA PHE A 6 7.66 2.26 -20.81
C PHE A 6 7.32 3.57 -21.54
N SER A 7 7.52 3.62 -22.85
CA SER A 7 7.21 4.79 -23.68
C SER A 7 5.71 5.13 -23.71
N ASN A 8 4.85 4.14 -23.50
CA ASN A 8 3.38 4.31 -23.54
C ASN A 8 2.74 4.57 -22.16
N LEU A 9 3.53 4.72 -21.10
CA LEU A 9 2.97 5.02 -19.78
C LEU A 9 2.42 6.46 -19.75
N PRO A 10 1.20 6.66 -19.22
CA PRO A 10 0.63 8.00 -19.14
C PRO A 10 1.42 8.87 -18.16
N ALA A 11 1.38 10.19 -18.38
CA ALA A 11 1.93 11.14 -17.43
C ALA A 11 1.27 10.97 -16.05
N TYR A 12 2.09 11.06 -15.00
CA TYR A 12 1.60 10.90 -13.63
C TYR A 12 0.62 12.01 -13.27
N ALA A 13 -0.49 11.64 -12.62
CA ALA A 13 -1.62 12.53 -12.40
C ALA A 13 -1.29 13.74 -11.51
N PHE A 14 -0.46 13.58 -10.47
CA PHE A 14 -0.20 14.66 -9.51
C PHE A 14 0.66 15.80 -10.06
N PRO A 15 1.79 15.56 -10.77
CA PRO A 15 2.52 16.63 -11.45
C PRO A 15 1.65 17.39 -12.44
N ARG A 16 0.79 16.68 -13.19
CA ARG A 16 -0.16 17.30 -14.11
C ARG A 16 -1.14 18.21 -13.37
N LEU A 17 -1.72 17.74 -12.28
CA LEU A 17 -2.66 18.55 -11.48
C LEU A 17 -1.97 19.77 -10.85
N ARG A 18 -0.75 19.62 -10.32
CA ARG A 18 0.04 20.75 -9.81
C ARG A 18 0.27 21.81 -10.88
N ALA A 19 0.67 21.41 -12.09
CA ALA A 19 0.87 22.34 -13.20
C ALA A 19 -0.41 23.11 -13.59
N LEU A 20 -1.58 22.47 -13.49
CA LEU A 20 -2.86 23.13 -13.75
C LEU A 20 -3.23 24.15 -12.68
N LEU A 21 -2.81 23.94 -11.43
CA LEU A 21 -3.15 24.81 -10.29
C LEU A 21 -2.14 25.93 -10.05
N ASP A 22 -0.92 25.82 -10.56
CA ASP A 22 0.21 26.72 -10.29
C ASP A 22 -0.08 28.21 -10.65
N GLY A 23 -0.93 28.44 -11.66
CA GLY A 23 -1.32 29.79 -12.08
C GLY A 23 -2.48 30.41 -11.29
N HIS A 24 -3.07 29.68 -10.32
CA HIS A 24 -4.25 30.11 -9.59
C HIS A 24 -3.90 30.50 -8.16
N VAL A 25 -4.08 31.78 -7.83
CA VAL A 25 -3.93 32.27 -6.45
C VAL A 25 -5.17 31.86 -5.64
N PRO A 26 -5.00 31.14 -4.53
CA PRO A 26 -6.13 30.78 -3.67
C PRO A 26 -6.74 32.03 -3.03
N GLY A 27 -8.05 32.02 -2.78
CA GLY A 27 -8.75 33.10 -2.09
C GLY A 27 -8.47 33.19 -0.59
N GLY A 28 -7.54 32.39 -0.06
CA GLY A 28 -7.21 32.25 1.35
C GLY A 28 -6.09 31.22 1.55
N GLU A 29 -6.01 30.64 2.76
CA GLU A 29 -5.07 29.55 3.04
C GLU A 29 -5.38 28.34 2.14
N ALA A 30 -4.35 27.80 1.48
CA ALA A 30 -4.52 26.69 0.57
C ALA A 30 -4.78 25.38 1.33
N VAL A 31 -5.90 24.72 1.04
CA VAL A 31 -6.23 23.40 1.58
C VAL A 31 -5.86 22.32 0.56
N GLN A 32 -4.97 21.41 0.93
CA GLN A 32 -4.54 20.33 0.05
C GLN A 32 -5.57 19.20 0.05
N MET A 33 -6.40 19.16 -1.00
CA MET A 33 -7.40 18.09 -1.23
C MET A 33 -7.06 17.20 -2.44
N THR A 34 -5.83 17.29 -2.94
CA THR A 34 -5.41 16.71 -4.22
C THR A 34 -4.73 15.35 -4.08
N ILE A 35 -4.31 14.98 -2.87
CA ILE A 35 -3.54 13.76 -2.59
C ILE A 35 -4.34 12.87 -1.62
N GLY A 36 -4.56 11.62 -2.00
CA GLY A 36 -5.29 10.63 -1.20
C GLY A 36 -4.41 9.93 -0.19
N GLU A 37 -3.68 10.67 0.65
CA GLU A 37 -2.89 10.09 1.74
C GLU A 37 -3.49 10.49 3.10
N PRO A 38 -3.67 9.54 4.04
CA PRO A 38 -4.24 9.85 5.36
C PRO A 38 -3.27 10.74 6.16
N GLN A 39 -3.81 11.80 6.78
CA GLN A 39 -3.03 12.75 7.60
C GLN A 39 -3.14 12.46 9.11
N HIS A 40 -3.96 11.48 9.50
CA HIS A 40 -4.12 11.12 10.90
C HIS A 40 -2.87 10.39 11.43
N PRO A 41 -2.47 10.64 12.69
CA PRO A 41 -1.39 9.87 13.29
C PRO A 41 -1.75 8.38 13.34
N PHE A 42 -0.73 7.54 13.29
CA PHE A 42 -0.93 6.13 13.61
C PHE A 42 -1.49 5.98 15.04
N PRO A 43 -2.33 4.96 15.28
CA PRO A 43 -2.63 4.54 16.65
C PRO A 43 -1.33 4.27 17.41
N GLU A 44 -1.26 4.71 18.67
CA GLU A 44 -0.02 4.69 19.48
C GLU A 44 0.64 3.30 19.54
N TRP A 45 -0.19 2.25 19.66
CA TRP A 45 0.28 0.88 19.74
C TRP A 45 1.10 0.44 18.53
N VAL A 46 0.87 1.01 17.33
CA VAL A 46 1.63 0.63 16.12
C VAL A 46 3.11 0.96 16.28
N GLN A 47 3.42 2.17 16.75
CA GLN A 47 4.81 2.60 16.93
C GLN A 47 5.50 1.80 18.04
N GLN A 48 4.77 1.52 19.13
CA GLN A 48 5.27 0.71 20.24
C GLN A 48 5.59 -0.73 19.80
N THR A 49 4.69 -1.37 19.05
CA THR A 49 4.91 -2.73 18.53
C THR A 49 6.11 -2.76 17.58
N LEU A 50 6.23 -1.81 16.66
CA LEU A 50 7.38 -1.74 15.75
C LEU A 50 8.71 -1.58 16.50
N ALA A 51 8.74 -0.71 17.52
CA ALA A 51 9.92 -0.49 18.34
C ALA A 51 10.33 -1.75 19.13
N GLN A 52 9.35 -2.51 19.63
CA GLN A 52 9.59 -3.76 20.36
C GLN A 52 10.21 -4.85 19.47
N HIS A 53 9.82 -4.92 18.19
CA HIS A 53 10.22 -5.99 17.29
C HIS A 53 11.34 -5.62 16.29
N VAL A 54 11.88 -4.40 16.34
CA VAL A 54 12.88 -3.91 15.36
C VAL A 54 14.11 -4.82 15.24
N GLY A 55 14.52 -5.48 16.33
CA GLY A 55 15.66 -6.41 16.35
C GLY A 55 15.45 -7.69 15.53
N GLU A 56 14.21 -8.02 15.16
CA GLU A 56 13.85 -9.22 14.41
C GLU A 56 14.00 -9.02 12.89
N PHE A 57 14.07 -7.78 12.41
CA PHE A 57 14.01 -7.44 10.97
C PHE A 57 15.30 -7.74 10.21
N GLN A 58 16.36 -8.20 10.88
CA GLN A 58 17.63 -8.56 10.27
C GLN A 58 17.59 -9.89 9.47
N LYS A 59 16.48 -10.63 9.57
CA LYS A 59 16.30 -11.92 8.89
C LYS A 59 15.38 -11.75 7.68
N TYR A 60 15.67 -12.48 6.62
CA TYR A 60 14.75 -12.57 5.49
C TYR A 60 13.43 -13.25 5.94
N PRO A 61 12.27 -12.62 5.70
CA PRO A 61 10.98 -13.25 5.96
C PRO A 61 10.68 -14.35 4.92
N PRO A 62 9.74 -15.25 5.20
CA PRO A 62 9.19 -16.14 4.17
C PRO A 62 8.59 -15.34 3.02
N ASN A 63 8.76 -15.81 1.79
CA ASN A 63 8.27 -15.10 0.59
C ASN A 63 6.77 -14.85 0.62
N ASP A 64 5.99 -15.85 1.06
CA ASP A 64 4.53 -15.74 1.07
C ASP A 64 4.01 -14.92 2.27
N GLY A 65 4.85 -14.67 3.27
CA GLY A 65 4.51 -14.03 4.55
C GLY A 65 4.70 -14.95 5.75
N ALA A 66 4.89 -14.36 6.93
CA ALA A 66 4.96 -15.11 8.18
C ALA A 66 3.61 -15.81 8.48
N PRO A 67 3.60 -17.07 8.94
CA PRO A 67 2.37 -17.80 9.22
C PRO A 67 1.40 -17.05 10.13
N GLU A 68 1.92 -16.35 11.15
CA GLU A 68 1.15 -15.54 12.10
C GLU A 68 0.44 -14.37 11.40
N LEU A 69 1.09 -13.75 10.41
CA LEU A 69 0.50 -12.68 9.60
C LEU A 69 -0.61 -13.23 8.70
N LEU A 70 -0.38 -14.36 8.03
CA LEU A 70 -1.37 -14.97 7.14
C LEU A 70 -2.63 -15.38 7.90
N CYS A 71 -2.48 -15.99 9.08
CA CYS A 71 -3.61 -16.28 9.98
C CYS A 71 -4.32 -15.00 10.43
N ALA A 72 -3.58 -13.95 10.82
CA ALA A 72 -4.20 -12.69 11.25
C ALA A 72 -5.02 -12.03 10.12
N ILE A 73 -4.55 -12.14 8.87
CA ILE A 73 -5.27 -11.65 7.68
C ILE A 73 -6.56 -12.45 7.47
N THR A 74 -6.50 -13.79 7.43
CA THR A 74 -7.68 -14.62 7.21
C THR A 74 -8.71 -14.47 8.33
N ASP A 75 -8.26 -14.37 9.58
CA ASP A 75 -9.11 -14.11 10.74
C ASP A 75 -9.80 -12.74 10.64
N TRP A 76 -9.11 -11.70 10.15
CA TRP A 76 -9.71 -10.40 9.93
C TRP A 76 -10.76 -10.46 8.83
N VAL A 77 -10.49 -11.17 7.72
CA VAL A 77 -11.45 -11.38 6.63
C VAL A 77 -12.70 -12.12 7.14
N ALA A 78 -12.52 -13.17 7.95
CA ALA A 78 -13.63 -13.90 8.56
C ALA A 78 -14.48 -13.01 9.46
N ARG A 79 -13.87 -12.21 10.35
CA ARG A 79 -14.61 -11.27 11.22
C ARG A 79 -15.31 -10.17 10.43
N ARG A 80 -14.67 -9.64 9.39
CA ARG A 80 -15.16 -8.45 8.67
C ARG A 80 -16.22 -8.79 7.62
N PHE A 81 -16.09 -9.95 6.98
CA PHE A 81 -16.89 -10.34 5.81
C PHE A 81 -17.60 -11.69 5.96
N GLY A 82 -17.32 -12.47 7.00
CA GLY A 82 -17.88 -13.82 7.17
C GLY A 82 -17.31 -14.85 6.19
N VAL A 83 -16.16 -14.56 5.57
CA VAL A 83 -15.52 -15.43 4.57
C VAL A 83 -14.37 -16.19 5.22
N ASN A 84 -14.40 -17.51 5.11
CA ASN A 84 -13.31 -18.38 5.56
C ASN A 84 -12.30 -18.56 4.42
N LEU A 85 -11.03 -18.31 4.72
CA LEU A 85 -9.90 -18.49 3.81
C LEU A 85 -8.86 -19.40 4.44
N ASP A 86 -8.22 -20.24 3.63
CA ASP A 86 -7.06 -21.03 4.02
C ASP A 86 -5.79 -20.15 3.99
N PRO A 87 -5.14 -19.92 5.16
CA PRO A 87 -3.94 -19.10 5.24
C PRO A 87 -2.75 -19.66 4.44
N ALA A 88 -2.73 -20.96 4.15
CA ALA A 88 -1.61 -21.61 3.44
C ALA A 88 -1.75 -21.55 1.91
N THR A 89 -2.94 -21.31 1.37
CA THR A 89 -3.20 -21.46 -0.08
C THR A 89 -3.95 -20.29 -0.72
N GLN A 90 -4.60 -19.43 0.06
CA GLN A 90 -5.52 -18.39 -0.46
C GLN A 90 -5.10 -16.95 -0.15
N VAL A 91 -3.99 -16.74 0.54
CA VAL A 91 -3.47 -15.42 0.91
C VAL A 91 -1.95 -15.36 0.77
N MET A 92 -1.43 -14.17 0.49
CA MET A 92 0.00 -13.87 0.42
C MET A 92 0.22 -12.43 0.91
N ALA A 93 1.30 -12.21 1.65
CA ALA A 93 1.71 -10.88 2.10
C ALA A 93 2.32 -10.07 0.93
N LEU A 94 2.12 -8.76 0.95
CA LEU A 94 2.57 -7.84 -0.10
C LEU A 94 3.10 -6.55 0.50
N ASN A 95 4.04 -5.88 -0.17
CA ASN A 95 4.51 -4.55 0.22
C ASN A 95 3.55 -3.46 -0.29
N GLY A 96 2.27 -3.62 0.07
CA GLY A 96 1.19 -2.75 -0.35
C GLY A 96 0.50 -3.18 -1.65
N THR A 97 -0.72 -2.67 -1.83
CA THR A 97 -1.64 -3.09 -2.90
C THR A 97 -1.15 -2.76 -4.31
N ARG A 98 -0.31 -1.73 -4.47
CA ARG A 98 0.29 -1.37 -5.77
C ARG A 98 1.12 -2.52 -6.34
N GLU A 99 1.92 -3.17 -5.49
CA GLU A 99 2.73 -4.32 -5.88
C GLU A 99 1.82 -5.50 -6.26
N GLY A 100 0.81 -5.79 -5.42
CA GLY A 100 -0.15 -6.88 -5.66
C GLY A 100 -0.89 -6.74 -6.98
N LEU A 101 -1.41 -5.55 -7.29
CA LEU A 101 -2.12 -5.30 -8.54
C LEU A 101 -1.21 -5.47 -9.76
N TYR A 102 0.05 -5.03 -9.67
CA TYR A 102 1.04 -5.25 -10.72
C TYR A 102 1.32 -6.74 -10.91
N ASN A 103 1.61 -7.47 -9.83
CA ASN A 103 1.93 -8.90 -9.89
C ASN A 103 0.75 -9.73 -10.41
N ALA A 104 -0.49 -9.42 -9.98
CA ALA A 104 -1.69 -10.08 -10.48
C ALA A 104 -1.86 -9.87 -11.99
N ALA A 105 -1.66 -8.65 -12.50
CA ALA A 105 -1.74 -8.35 -13.92
C ALA A 105 -0.60 -8.96 -14.75
N MET A 106 0.54 -9.28 -14.12
CA MET A 106 1.67 -9.95 -14.77
C MET A 106 1.48 -11.48 -14.82
N ALA A 107 0.74 -12.06 -13.87
CA ALA A 107 0.55 -13.49 -13.74
C ALA A 107 -0.66 -14.03 -14.51
N LEU A 108 -1.67 -13.19 -14.77
CA LEU A 108 -2.88 -13.47 -15.53
C LEU A 108 -2.74 -13.08 -17.00
#